data_AF-X1IET8-F1
#
_entry.id   AF-X1IET8-F1
#
_cell.length_a   1.000
_cell.length_b   1.000
_cell.length_c   1.000
_cell.angle_alpha   90.00
_cell.angle_beta   90.00
_cell.angle_gamma   90.00
#
_symmetry.space_group_name_H-M   'P 1'
#
loop_
_entity.id
_entity.type
_entity.pdbx_description
1 polymer ?
#
loop_
_entity_poly.entity_id
_entity_poly.type
_entity_poly.pdbx_seq_one_letter_code
_entity_poly.pdbx_strand_id
1 'polypeptide(L)'
;KEPPEKITLSAREPKCDLGIPSKDSPFLGTSGFSPFVIDFETGERRKSTSSDLKDFALIGDYLDIVDYFWPSVAPGELPSPLQELHALVISLENIRKHVQLGSCTTEKTAEWQIRLASAIVGGEEELRKRQLSFFLRLPLTSFYLLFGVVFKI
;
A
#
# COMPACT_ATOMS: atom_id res chain seq x y z
N LYS A 1 18.84 18.89 1.49
CA LYS A 1 19.02 17.71 2.38
C LYS A 1 19.44 16.55 1.49
N GLU A 2 20.50 15.85 1.84
CA GLU A 2 20.92 14.64 1.14
C GLU A 2 19.99 13.46 1.48
N PRO A 3 19.73 12.55 0.53
CA PRO A 3 18.89 11.39 0.78
C PRO A 3 19.58 10.41 1.74
N PRO A 4 18.83 9.70 2.59
CA PRO A 4 19.40 8.69 3.48
C PRO A 4 19.97 7.51 2.68
N GLU A 5 21.13 6.99 3.10
CA GLU A 5 21.77 5.82 2.47
C GLU A 5 20.99 4.52 2.69
N LYS A 6 20.19 4.45 3.77
CA LYS A 6 19.37 3.29 4.13
C LYS A 6 17.99 3.73 4.60
N ILE A 7 16.96 3.00 4.16
CA ILE A 7 15.56 3.24 4.52
C ILE A 7 14.93 1.90 4.89
N THR A 8 14.06 1.91 5.90
CA THR A 8 13.23 0.75 6.25
C THR A 8 11.80 0.99 5.78
N LEU A 9 11.28 0.11 4.93
CA LEU A 9 9.86 0.04 4.64
C LEU A 9 9.17 -0.69 5.80
N SER A 10 8.38 0.02 6.59
CA SER A 10 7.76 -0.57 7.78
C SER A 10 6.53 -1.39 7.37
N ALA A 11 6.39 -2.57 7.94
CA ALA A 11 5.23 -3.43 7.81
C ALA A 11 4.38 -3.37 9.09
N ARG A 12 3.13 -3.84 8.99
CA ARG A 12 2.22 -3.90 10.15
C ARG A 12 2.82 -4.77 11.25
N GLU A 13 3.47 -5.86 10.88
CA GLU A 13 4.31 -6.63 11.79
C GLU A 13 5.79 -6.29 11.57
N PRO A 14 6.54 -5.88 12.62
CA PRO A 14 7.96 -5.51 12.50
C PRO A 14 8.87 -6.59 11.90
N LYS A 15 8.48 -7.86 12.03
CA LYS A 15 9.20 -8.99 11.44
C LYS A 15 9.17 -9.00 9.91
N CYS A 16 8.25 -8.25 9.30
CA CYS A 16 8.08 -8.11 7.86
C CYS A 16 8.65 -6.78 7.34
N ASP A 17 9.39 -6.02 8.16
CA ASP A 17 10.04 -4.77 7.74
C ASP A 17 11.11 -5.07 6.67
N LEU A 18 11.17 -4.23 5.62
CA LEU A 18 12.09 -4.43 4.50
C LEU A 18 13.16 -3.33 4.48
N GLY A 19 14.43 -3.73 4.53
CA GLY A 19 15.56 -2.80 4.47
C GLY A 19 16.01 -2.52 3.03
N ILE A 20 16.09 -1.25 2.66
CA ILE A 20 16.60 -0.78 1.37
C ILE A 20 17.95 -0.08 1.57
N PRO A 21 19.00 -0.41 0.80
CA PRO A 21 19.04 -1.47 -0.23
C PRO A 21 18.99 -2.87 0.39
N SER A 22 18.40 -3.82 -0.34
CA SER A 22 18.44 -5.23 0.06
C SER A 22 19.86 -5.78 -0.03
N LYS A 23 20.21 -6.72 0.85
CA LYS A 23 21.55 -7.31 0.93
C LYS A 23 21.78 -8.42 -0.08
N ASP A 24 20.77 -9.26 -0.31
CA ASP A 24 20.93 -10.55 -0.99
C ASP A 24 20.13 -10.62 -2.31
N SER A 25 18.86 -10.21 -2.29
CA SER A 25 17.94 -10.32 -3.42
C SER A 25 16.93 -9.17 -3.49
N PRO A 26 16.39 -8.84 -4.67
CA PRO A 26 15.29 -7.88 -4.78
C PRO A 26 14.05 -8.36 -4.02
N PHE A 27 13.29 -7.42 -3.47
CA PHE A 27 11.99 -7.72 -2.89
C PHE A 27 10.94 -7.92 -3.97
N LEU A 28 10.11 -8.94 -3.79
CA LEU A 28 9.00 -9.29 -4.66
C LEU A 28 7.69 -8.83 -4.04
N GLY A 29 6.83 -8.25 -4.87
CA GLY A 29 5.51 -7.88 -4.43
C GLY A 29 4.48 -8.17 -5.49
N THR A 30 3.23 -8.24 -5.06
CA THR A 30 2.11 -8.18 -5.99
C THR A 30 2.13 -6.86 -6.75
N SER A 31 1.49 -6.81 -7.90
CA SER A 31 1.32 -5.58 -8.67
C SER A 31 -0.02 -5.63 -9.36
N GLY A 32 -0.63 -4.46 -9.52
CA GLY A 32 -1.90 -4.31 -10.22
C GLY A 32 -2.69 -3.13 -9.73
N PHE A 33 -3.92 -3.08 -10.20
CA PHE A 33 -5.10 -2.41 -9.66
C PHE A 33 -6.27 -2.76 -10.59
N SER A 34 -6.39 -4.05 -10.94
CA SER A 34 -7.30 -4.49 -12.00
C SER A 34 -8.76 -4.29 -11.58
N PRO A 35 -9.62 -3.71 -12.44
CA PRO A 35 -11.05 -3.58 -12.16
C PRO A 35 -11.82 -4.88 -12.43
N PHE A 36 -11.15 -5.93 -12.90
CA PHE A 36 -11.76 -7.22 -13.23
C PHE A 36 -10.96 -8.37 -12.62
N VAL A 37 -11.69 -9.42 -12.26
CA VAL A 37 -11.17 -10.71 -11.82
C VAL A 37 -11.81 -11.83 -12.63
N ILE A 38 -11.14 -12.98 -12.65
CA ILE A 38 -11.73 -14.24 -13.07
C ILE A 38 -12.23 -14.92 -11.81
N ASP A 39 -13.52 -15.21 -11.75
CA ASP A 39 -14.10 -15.91 -10.63
C ASP A 39 -13.52 -17.33 -10.54
N PHE A 40 -13.06 -17.73 -9.35
CA PHE A 40 -12.38 -19.00 -9.18
C PHE A 40 -13.34 -20.20 -9.30
N GLU A 41 -14.62 -20.02 -8.94
CA GLU A 41 -15.61 -21.09 -8.99
C GLU A 41 -16.20 -21.26 -10.39
N THR A 42 -16.53 -20.15 -11.06
CA THR A 42 -17.24 -20.19 -12.36
C THR A 42 -16.31 -20.05 -13.57
N GLY A 43 -15.10 -19.51 -13.38
CA GLY A 43 -14.19 -19.15 -14.48
C GLY A 43 -14.63 -17.92 -15.27
N GLU A 44 -15.72 -17.25 -14.88
CA GLU A 44 -16.23 -16.08 -15.59
C GLU A 44 -15.49 -14.81 -15.21
N ARG A 45 -15.30 -13.92 -16.19
CA ARG A 45 -14.75 -12.59 -15.96
C ARG A 45 -15.82 -11.66 -15.41
N ARG A 46 -15.62 -11.14 -14.20
CA ARG A 46 -16.51 -10.17 -13.55
C ARG A 46 -15.75 -8.96 -13.00
N LYS A 47 -16.50 -7.93 -12.60
CA LYS A 47 -15.91 -6.81 -11.84
C LYS A 47 -15.35 -7.33 -10.52
N SER A 48 -14.20 -6.79 -10.13
CA SER A 48 -13.63 -7.01 -8.81
C SER A 48 -14.43 -6.29 -7.73
N THR A 49 -14.33 -6.80 -6.51
CA THR A 49 -15.01 -6.31 -5.32
C THR A 49 -14.01 -6.07 -4.19
N SER A 50 -14.44 -5.39 -3.12
CA SER A 50 -13.65 -5.32 -1.88
C SER A 50 -13.33 -6.69 -1.30
N SER A 51 -14.22 -7.69 -1.48
CA SER A 51 -13.96 -9.06 -1.02
C SER A 51 -12.81 -9.68 -1.79
N ASP A 52 -12.78 -9.52 -3.11
CA ASP A 52 -11.67 -10.05 -3.92
C ASP A 52 -10.34 -9.43 -3.46
N LEU A 53 -10.30 -8.11 -3.21
CA LEU A 53 -9.08 -7.46 -2.72
C LEU A 53 -8.63 -8.01 -1.37
N LYS A 54 -9.57 -8.24 -0.45
CA LYS A 54 -9.29 -8.88 0.83
C LYS A 54 -8.69 -10.28 0.64
N ASP A 55 -9.27 -11.09 -0.24
CA ASP A 55 -8.78 -12.44 -0.52
C ASP A 55 -7.37 -12.40 -1.11
N PHE A 56 -7.10 -11.48 -2.05
CA PHE A 56 -5.74 -11.25 -2.57
C PHE A 56 -4.75 -10.80 -1.49
N ALA A 57 -5.18 -9.95 -0.54
CA ALA A 57 -4.34 -9.51 0.57
C ALA A 57 -3.97 -10.68 1.49
N LEU A 58 -4.93 -11.55 1.81
CA LEU A 58 -4.70 -12.75 2.61
C LEU A 58 -3.77 -13.75 1.90
N ILE A 59 -3.96 -13.96 0.60
CA ILE A 59 -3.07 -14.81 -0.22
C ILE A 59 -1.65 -14.23 -0.23
N GLY A 60 -1.51 -12.91 -0.47
CA GLY A 60 -0.23 -12.22 -0.43
C GLY A 60 0.45 -12.28 0.94
N ASP A 61 -0.32 -12.26 2.02
CA ASP A 61 0.21 -12.46 3.38
C ASP A 61 0.80 -13.86 3.58
N TYR A 62 0.10 -14.88 3.07
CA TYR A 62 0.43 -16.28 3.29
C TYR A 62 1.63 -16.75 2.47
N LEU A 63 1.85 -16.16 1.29
CA LEU A 63 2.92 -16.57 0.39
C LEU A 63 4.29 -16.00 0.81
N ASP A 64 5.21 -16.85 1.23
CA ASP A 64 6.57 -16.43 1.65
C ASP A 64 7.37 -15.73 0.54
N ILE A 65 7.07 -16.03 -0.73
CA ILE A 65 7.71 -15.39 -1.89
C ILE A 65 7.28 -13.92 -2.09
N VAL A 66 6.22 -13.48 -1.42
CA VAL A 66 5.73 -12.09 -1.49
C VAL A 66 6.28 -11.34 -0.30
N ASP A 67 7.21 -10.40 -0.51
CA ASP A 67 7.82 -9.58 0.54
C ASP A 67 6.95 -8.39 0.93
N TYR A 68 6.27 -7.78 -0.05
CA TYR A 68 5.36 -6.66 0.14
C TYR A 68 4.11 -6.79 -0.73
N PHE A 69 3.06 -6.05 -0.37
CA PHE A 69 1.78 -6.12 -1.06
C PHE A 69 1.42 -4.81 -1.72
N TRP A 70 1.19 -4.88 -3.02
CA TRP A 70 0.45 -3.88 -3.77
C TRP A 70 -0.97 -4.38 -4.01
N PRO A 71 -2.02 -3.60 -3.71
CA PRO A 71 -3.41 -3.94 -4.06
C PRO A 71 -3.54 -4.41 -5.52
N SER A 72 -3.82 -5.70 -5.71
CA SER A 72 -3.82 -6.31 -7.05
C SER A 72 -5.07 -5.98 -7.86
N VAL A 73 -6.18 -5.71 -7.17
CA VAL A 73 -7.49 -5.44 -7.76
C VAL A 73 -8.12 -4.22 -7.09
N ALA A 74 -8.93 -3.48 -7.85
CA ALA A 74 -9.68 -2.36 -7.33
C ALA A 74 -11.00 -2.84 -6.69
N PRO A 75 -11.50 -2.22 -5.62
CA PRO A 75 -12.88 -2.44 -5.15
C PRO A 75 -13.87 -1.82 -6.16
N GLY A 76 -14.28 -2.61 -7.15
CA GLY A 76 -14.97 -2.12 -8.35
C GLY A 76 -16.41 -1.67 -8.13
N GLU A 77 -16.99 -1.96 -6.97
CA GLU A 77 -18.28 -1.44 -6.52
C GLU A 77 -18.22 0.02 -6.04
N LEU A 78 -17.02 0.53 -5.75
CA LEU A 78 -16.83 1.89 -5.24
C LEU A 78 -16.57 2.90 -6.38
N PRO A 79 -16.97 4.17 -6.21
CA PRO A 79 -16.56 5.25 -7.10
C PRO A 79 -15.03 5.41 -7.13
N SER A 80 -14.46 5.70 -8.30
CA SER A 80 -13.00 5.79 -8.52
C SER A 80 -12.22 6.60 -7.45
N PRO A 81 -12.68 7.78 -6.98
CA PRO A 81 -11.96 8.53 -5.95
C PRO A 81 -11.85 7.82 -4.59
N LEU A 82 -12.76 6.89 -4.30
CA LEU A 82 -12.81 6.13 -3.06
C LEU A 82 -12.08 4.79 -3.16
N GLN A 83 -11.86 4.28 -4.37
CA GLN A 83 -11.27 2.96 -4.57
C GLN A 83 -9.89 2.84 -3.92
N GLU A 84 -9.02 3.83 -4.10
CA GLU A 84 -7.67 3.81 -3.53
C GLU A 84 -7.67 3.91 -2.00
N LEU A 85 -8.54 4.75 -1.44
CA LEU A 85 -8.67 4.93 0.01
C LEU A 85 -9.18 3.66 0.68
N HIS A 86 -10.20 3.03 0.10
CA HIS A 86 -10.71 1.77 0.61
C HIS A 86 -9.72 0.63 0.38
N ALA A 87 -9.01 0.62 -0.75
CA ALA A 87 -7.98 -0.38 -1.00
C ALA A 87 -6.86 -0.30 0.05
N LEU A 88 -6.48 0.90 0.50
CA LEU A 88 -5.55 1.08 1.61
C LEU A 88 -6.05 0.41 2.89
N VAL A 89 -7.27 0.75 3.30
CA VAL A 89 -7.87 0.23 4.54
C VAL A 89 -7.98 -1.29 4.49
N ILE A 90 -8.55 -1.82 3.42
CA ILE A 90 -8.70 -3.27 3.20
C ILE A 90 -7.33 -3.95 3.24
N SER A 91 -6.30 -3.37 2.60
CA SER A 91 -4.97 -3.98 2.60
C SER A 91 -4.35 -4.00 4.00
N LEU A 92 -4.31 -2.85 4.68
CA LEU A 92 -3.71 -2.73 6.02
C LEU A 92 -4.43 -3.59 7.08
N GLU A 93 -5.73 -3.81 6.94
CA GLU A 93 -6.48 -4.68 7.84
C GLU A 93 -6.22 -6.17 7.61
N ASN A 94 -5.84 -6.57 6.40
CA ASN A 94 -5.80 -7.98 6.00
C ASN A 94 -4.38 -8.53 5.71
N ILE A 95 -3.33 -7.72 5.81
CA ILE A 95 -1.94 -8.18 5.64
C ILE A 95 -1.00 -7.70 6.75
N ARG A 96 -0.03 -8.54 7.12
CA ARG A 96 1.03 -8.24 8.09
C ARG A 96 2.22 -7.51 7.46
N LYS A 97 2.46 -7.76 6.17
CA LYS A 97 3.59 -7.24 5.37
C LYS A 97 3.44 -5.78 4.99
N HIS A 98 4.50 -5.20 4.42
CA HIS A 98 4.47 -3.81 3.96
C HIS A 98 3.44 -3.63 2.84
N VAL A 99 2.65 -2.56 2.90
CA VAL A 99 1.65 -2.23 1.86
C VAL A 99 2.17 -1.06 1.02
N GLN A 100 2.34 -1.30 -0.28
CA GLN A 100 2.64 -0.27 -1.25
C GLN A 100 1.35 0.16 -1.95
N LEU A 101 1.06 1.45 -1.92
CA LEU A 101 -0.11 2.00 -2.60
C LEU A 101 0.24 2.60 -3.96
N GLY A 102 -0.77 2.61 -4.84
CA GLY A 102 -0.76 3.37 -6.08
C GLY A 102 -0.71 4.89 -5.86
N SER A 103 -0.45 5.60 -6.94
CA SER A 103 -0.24 7.05 -6.94
C SER A 103 -1.48 7.85 -6.55
N CYS A 104 -1.35 8.66 -5.51
CA CYS A 104 -2.16 9.83 -5.20
C CYS A 104 -2.09 10.78 -6.39
N THR A 105 -3.25 10.99 -6.95
CA THR A 105 -3.44 11.96 -8.03
C THR A 105 -3.52 13.39 -7.46
N THR A 106 -3.89 13.56 -6.17
CA THR A 106 -4.09 14.86 -5.53
C THR A 106 -3.51 14.94 -4.10
N GLU A 107 -3.19 16.16 -3.64
CA GLU A 107 -2.76 16.44 -2.25
C GLU A 107 -3.83 16.00 -1.23
N LYS A 108 -5.11 16.28 -1.52
CA LYS A 108 -6.23 15.86 -0.68
C LYS A 108 -6.27 14.35 -0.50
N THR A 109 -6.04 13.57 -1.55
CA THR A 109 -5.99 12.10 -1.44
C THR A 109 -4.86 11.64 -0.54
N ALA A 110 -3.69 12.30 -0.61
CA ALA A 110 -2.55 12.00 0.24
C ALA A 110 -2.85 12.31 1.72
N GLU A 111 -3.50 13.44 2.02
CA GLU A 111 -3.93 13.78 3.37
C GLU A 111 -4.91 12.73 3.94
N TRP A 112 -5.86 12.26 3.13
CA TRP A 112 -6.78 11.22 3.56
C TRP A 112 -6.08 9.87 3.80
N GLN A 113 -5.14 9.49 2.95
CA GLN A 113 -4.35 8.28 3.16
C GLN A 113 -3.53 8.35 4.45
N ILE A 114 -2.88 9.48 4.73
CA ILE A 114 -2.13 9.70 5.98
C ILE A 114 -3.07 9.58 7.18
N ARG A 115 -4.24 10.23 7.14
CA ARG A 115 -5.23 10.15 8.24
C ARG A 115 -5.74 8.73 8.47
N LEU A 116 -6.04 7.99 7.40
CA LEU A 116 -6.49 6.60 7.49
C LEU A 116 -5.38 5.70 8.03
N ALA A 117 -4.15 5.84 7.52
CA ALA A 117 -3.01 5.09 8.02
C ALA A 117 -2.74 5.40 9.50
N SER A 118 -2.76 6.68 9.89
CA SER A 118 -2.60 7.09 11.30
C SER A 118 -3.69 6.47 12.18
N ALA A 119 -4.95 6.48 11.73
CA ALA A 119 -6.05 5.86 12.48
C ALA A 119 -5.84 4.35 12.67
N ILE A 120 -5.31 3.65 11.67
CA ILE A 120 -5.04 2.20 11.73
C ILE A 120 -3.83 1.88 12.63
N VAL A 121 -2.80 2.71 12.60
CA VAL A 121 -1.54 2.49 13.34
C VAL A 121 -1.63 2.95 14.81
N GLY A 122 -2.68 3.70 15.17
CA GLY A 122 -2.89 4.19 16.53
C GLY A 122 -2.44 5.62 16.78
N GLY A 123 -2.22 6.40 15.72
CA GLY A 123 -1.96 7.84 15.77
C GLY A 123 -0.91 8.32 14.77
N GLU A 124 -0.84 9.64 14.58
CA GLU A 124 0.16 10.27 13.71
C GLU A 124 1.58 10.09 14.26
N GLU A 125 1.76 10.09 15.58
CA GLU A 125 3.08 9.85 16.19
C GLU A 125 3.59 8.43 15.89
N GLU A 126 2.72 7.43 15.97
CA GLU A 126 3.08 6.04 15.68
C GLU A 126 3.34 5.84 14.17
N LEU A 127 2.55 6.49 13.31
CA LEU A 127 2.82 6.51 11.87
C LEU A 127 4.16 7.20 11.54
N ARG A 128 4.52 8.28 12.26
CA ARG A 128 5.81 8.97 12.10
C ARG A 128 6.98 8.09 12.51
N LYS A 129 6.80 7.24 13.54
CA LYS A 129 7.81 6.25 13.97
C LYS A 129 7.89 5.05 13.00
N ARG A 130 6.75 4.60 12.48
CA ARG A 130 6.63 3.42 11.60
C ARG A 130 5.79 3.74 10.36
N GLN A 131 6.48 4.05 9.27
CA GLN A 131 5.84 4.41 8.00
C GLN A 131 5.32 3.15 7.29
N LEU A 132 4.09 2.71 7.63
CA LEU A 132 3.52 1.45 7.16
C LEU A 132 3.16 1.40 5.66
N SER A 133 3.01 2.55 5.03
CA SER A 133 2.65 2.68 3.63
C SER A 133 3.68 3.50 2.88
N PHE A 134 4.27 2.93 1.82
CA PHE A 134 5.11 3.68 0.89
C PHE A 134 4.32 4.10 -0.34
N PHE A 135 4.60 5.32 -0.79
CA PHE A 135 3.91 5.98 -1.87
C PHE A 135 4.73 5.88 -3.16
N LEU A 136 4.25 5.15 -4.16
CA LEU A 136 4.89 5.14 -5.47
C LEU A 136 4.31 6.27 -6.35
N ARG A 137 5.16 7.20 -6.81
CA ARG A 137 4.86 8.08 -7.96
C ARG A 137 5.97 7.99 -9.01
N LEU A 138 5.58 7.78 -10.26
CA LEU A 138 6.41 7.80 -11.47
C LEU A 138 7.20 9.14 -11.61
N PRO A 139 8.32 9.16 -12.37
CA PRO A 139 9.57 9.85 -12.00
C PRO A 139 9.60 11.38 -12.11
N LEU A 140 8.46 12.07 -12.28
CA LEU A 140 8.46 13.50 -12.59
C LEU A 140 8.22 14.44 -11.39
N THR A 141 8.05 13.95 -10.16
CA THR A 141 7.71 14.87 -9.03
C THR A 141 8.20 14.48 -7.63
N SER A 142 9.13 13.53 -7.52
CA SER A 142 9.25 12.67 -6.32
C SER A 142 10.15 13.14 -5.17
N PHE A 143 10.22 14.41 -4.81
CA PHE A 143 10.88 14.78 -3.53
C PHE A 143 10.24 15.92 -2.74
N TYR A 144 9.59 16.87 -3.42
CA TYR A 144 9.09 18.08 -2.75
C TYR A 144 7.76 17.89 -2.00
N LEU A 145 6.84 17.06 -2.50
CA LEU A 145 5.53 16.87 -1.87
C LEU A 145 5.60 16.10 -0.54
N LEU A 146 6.50 15.11 -0.43
CA LEU A 146 6.65 14.31 0.79
C LEU A 146 7.31 15.13 1.90
N PHE A 147 8.36 15.89 1.59
CA PHE A 147 8.90 16.88 2.55
C PHE A 147 7.86 17.95 2.89
N GLY A 148 7.08 18.41 1.92
CA GLY A 148 6.09 19.46 2.11
C GLY A 148 4.90 19.08 2.99
N VAL A 149 4.44 17.83 2.93
CA VAL A 149 3.27 17.35 3.72
C VAL A 149 3.72 16.71 5.03
N VAL A 150 4.77 15.88 5.04
CA VAL A 150 5.22 15.17 6.25
C VAL A 150 5.93 16.10 7.26
N PHE A 151 6.57 17.19 6.82
CA PHE A 151 7.15 18.21 7.73
C PHE A 151 6.22 19.40 8.01
N LYS A 152 5.00 19.42 7.44
CA LYS A 152 3.97 20.42 7.82
C LYS A 152 3.06 19.95 8.97
N ILE A 153 3.08 18.66 9.27
CA ILE A 153 2.53 18.04 10.49
C ILE A 153 3.66 18.01 11.53
#